data_AF-A0A4Y2NAR6-F1
#
_entry.id   AF-A0A4Y2NAR6-F1
#
_cell.length_a   1.000
_cell.length_b   1.000
_cell.length_c   1.000
_cell.angle_alpha   90.00
_cell.angle_beta   90.00
_cell.angle_gamma   90.00
#
_symmetry.space_group_name_H-M   'P 1'
#
loop_
_entity.id
_entity.type
_entity.pdbx_description
1 polymer ?
#
loop_
_entity_poly.entity_id
_entity_poly.type
_entity_poly.pdbx_seq_one_letter_code
_entity_poly.pdbx_strand_id
1 'polypeptide(L)'
;MDETGISTVPNRTPKAITPKGKITVCKISSAERGQTVTAVCCMSAAGVFVPSALILPRKRMNPLLYKDAPNETLPLISDTGYMNSHLFIDCLKYFVKHSKPSAEDPVLLIADTHTSHCSLPAVSSCRENHITFL
;
A
#
# COMPACT_ATOMS: atom_id res chain seq x y z
N MET A 1 -2.14 5.76 8.18
CA MET A 1 -2.06 4.68 7.19
C MET A 1 -3.03 5.03 6.09
N ASP A 2 -2.60 4.88 4.84
CA ASP A 2 -3.42 5.21 3.68
C ASP A 2 -3.05 4.30 2.50
N GLU A 3 -4.00 4.13 1.60
CA GLU A 3 -3.90 3.33 0.39
C GLU A 3 -3.72 4.22 -0.84
N THR A 4 -2.80 3.83 -1.71
CA THR A 4 -2.62 4.48 -3.00
C THR A 4 -2.58 3.48 -4.15
N GLY A 5 -3.33 3.79 -5.22
CA GLY A 5 -3.36 2.96 -6.42
C GLY A 5 -2.22 3.31 -7.37
N ILE A 6 -1.37 2.33 -7.68
CA ILE A 6 -0.28 2.44 -8.65
C ILE A 6 -0.68 1.69 -9.93
N SER A 7 -0.90 2.42 -11.02
CA SER A 7 -1.20 1.83 -12.32
C SER A 7 0.09 1.40 -13.03
N THR A 8 0.12 0.17 -13.52
CA THR A 8 1.17 -0.34 -14.41
C THR A 8 1.26 0.40 -15.75
N VAL A 9 0.16 1.03 -16.17
CA VAL A 9 0.10 1.91 -17.35
C VAL A 9 -0.05 3.36 -16.87
N PRO A 10 1.01 4.19 -16.93
CA PRO A 10 0.95 5.55 -16.42
C PRO A 10 0.10 6.45 -17.33
N ASN A 11 -0.91 7.10 -16.74
CA ASN A 11 -1.82 8.01 -17.46
C ASN A 11 -1.21 9.38 -17.76
N ARG A 12 -0.12 9.77 -17.07
CA ARG A 12 0.63 11.00 -17.36
C ARG A 12 1.88 10.69 -18.17
N THR A 13 2.10 11.46 -19.23
CA THR A 13 3.33 11.42 -20.00
C THR A 13 4.41 12.20 -19.25
N PRO A 14 5.56 11.59 -18.94
CA PRO A 14 6.69 12.34 -18.40
C PRO A 14 7.15 13.37 -19.44
N LYS A 15 7.64 14.52 -18.97
CA LYS A 15 8.28 15.50 -19.84
C LYS A 15 9.52 14.86 -20.46
N ALA A 16 9.66 14.94 -21.78
CA ALA A 16 10.81 14.44 -22.51
C ALA A 16 11.76 15.59 -22.85
N ILE A 17 13.06 15.39 -22.63
CA ILE A 17 14.11 16.29 -23.10
C ILE A 17 14.67 15.73 -24.39
N THR A 18 14.65 16.52 -25.46
CA THR A 18 15.16 16.11 -26.77
C THR A 18 15.97 17.24 -27.42
N PRO A 19 16.89 16.90 -28.34
CA PRO A 19 17.57 17.90 -29.16
C PRO A 19 16.56 18.75 -29.96
N LYS A 20 16.88 20.04 -30.13
CA LYS A 20 16.07 20.99 -30.90
C LYS A 20 15.85 20.46 -32.32
N GLY A 21 14.60 20.41 -32.78
CA GLY A 21 14.22 19.96 -34.13
C GLY A 21 13.76 18.50 -34.24
N LYS A 22 13.76 17.73 -33.15
CA LYS A 22 13.18 16.37 -33.13
C LYS A 22 11.64 16.45 -33.23
N ILE A 23 11.07 15.94 -34.33
CA ILE A 23 9.62 16.00 -34.61
C ILE A 23 8.86 14.88 -33.88
N THR A 24 9.45 13.69 -33.75
CA THR A 24 8.80 12.54 -33.10
C THR A 24 9.34 12.34 -31.68
N VAL A 25 8.56 12.80 -30.70
CA VAL A 25 8.82 12.60 -29.28
C VAL A 25 7.58 11.95 -28.68
N CYS A 26 7.48 10.62 -28.82
CA CYS A 26 6.29 9.86 -28.43
C CYS A 26 6.66 8.82 -27.37
N LYS A 27 5.77 8.61 -26.39
CA LYS A 27 5.85 7.47 -25.49
C LYS A 27 4.99 6.34 -26.06
N ILE A 28 5.54 5.13 -26.09
CA ILE A 28 4.76 3.93 -26.35
C ILE A 28 4.15 3.50 -25.01
N SER A 29 2.84 3.56 -24.90
CA SER A 29 2.08 2.98 -23.79
C SER A 29 1.18 1.87 -24.32
N SER A 30 0.90 0.87 -23.49
CA SER A 30 -0.14 -0.11 -23.83
C SER A 30 -1.49 0.61 -24.02
N ALA A 31 -2.26 0.18 -25.02
CA ALA A 31 -3.64 0.60 -25.20
C ALA A 31 -4.60 -0.11 -24.21
N GLU A 32 -4.13 -1.17 -23.55
CA GLU A 32 -4.88 -1.90 -22.54
C GLU A 32 -4.94 -1.11 -21.23
N ARG A 33 -6.08 -1.22 -20.53
CA ARG A 33 -6.22 -0.70 -19.18
C ARG A 33 -5.26 -1.47 -18.28
N GLY A 34 -4.20 -0.81 -17.81
CA GLY A 34 -3.23 -1.40 -16.90
C GLY A 34 -3.89 -1.98 -15.65
N GLN A 35 -3.24 -2.95 -15.04
CA GLN A 35 -3.62 -3.41 -13.70
C GLN A 35 -3.18 -2.37 -12.66
N THR A 36 -4.07 -2.06 -11.73
CA THR A 36 -3.77 -1.23 -10.56
C THR A 36 -3.33 -2.12 -9.40
N VAL A 37 -2.18 -1.79 -8.83
CA VAL A 37 -1.64 -2.38 -7.60
C VAL A 37 -1.93 -1.39 -6.47
N THR A 38 -2.44 -1.86 -5.34
CA THR A 38 -2.63 -0.98 -4.18
C THR A 38 -1.39 -1.04 -3.29
N ALA A 39 -0.79 0.10 -3.01
CA ALA A 39 0.25 0.25 -1.99
C ALA A 39 -0.36 0.80 -0.71
N VAL A 40 -0.06 0.15 0.41
CA VAL A 40 -0.47 0.58 1.75
C VAL A 40 0.77 1.16 2.42
N CYS A 41 0.69 2.44 2.78
CA CYS A 41 1.81 3.18 3.35
C CYS A 41 1.44 3.70 4.74
N CYS A 42 2.41 3.68 5.66
CA CYS A 42 2.24 4.27 6.98
C CYS A 42 3.51 4.99 7.42
N MET A 43 3.36 6.21 7.90
CA MET A 43 4.45 7.07 8.33
C MET A 43 4.10 7.75 9.65
N SER A 44 5.12 8.03 10.46
CA SER A 44 5.03 8.85 11.67
C SER A 44 5.34 10.31 11.37
N ALA A 45 4.98 11.20 12.31
CA ALA A 45 5.34 12.62 12.23
C ALA A 45 6.86 12.86 12.23
N ALA A 46 7.64 11.94 12.80
CA ALA A 46 9.11 11.99 12.79
C ALA A 46 9.73 11.58 11.43
N GLY A 47 8.91 11.16 10.46
CA GLY A 47 9.39 10.67 9.16
C GLY A 47 9.91 9.23 9.19
N VAL A 48 9.60 8.45 10.23
CA VAL A 48 9.84 7.00 10.25
C VAL A 48 8.68 6.30 9.54
N PHE A 49 9.02 5.34 8.68
CA PHE A 49 8.06 4.60 7.85
C PHE A 49 7.99 3.14 8.29
N VAL A 50 6.78 2.58 8.28
CA VAL A 50 6.59 1.12 8.29
C VAL A 50 6.76 0.65 6.83
N PRO A 51 7.49 -0.45 6.56
CA PRO A 51 7.63 -0.91 5.19
C PRO A 51 6.27 -1.14 4.54
N SER A 52 6.15 -0.78 3.25
CA SER A 52 4.85 -0.78 2.57
C SER A 52 4.28 -2.18 2.41
N ALA A 53 2.97 -2.31 2.41
CA ALA A 53 2.30 -3.49 1.87
C ALA A 53 1.90 -3.25 0.41
N LEU A 54 2.00 -4.29 -0.42
CA LEU A 54 1.61 -4.22 -1.83
C LEU A 54 0.55 -5.29 -2.09
N ILE A 55 -0.62 -4.87 -2.58
CA ILE A 55 -1.77 -5.73 -2.89
C ILE A 55 -1.89 -5.87 -4.40
N LEU A 56 -1.60 -7.07 -4.91
CA LEU A 56 -1.73 -7.39 -6.34
C LEU A 56 -3.13 -7.97 -6.66
N PRO A 57 -3.74 -7.62 -7.81
CA PRO A 57 -5.01 -8.19 -8.26
C PRO A 57 -4.85 -9.63 -8.75
N ARG A 58 -4.85 -10.61 -7.83
CA ARG A 58 -4.65 -12.04 -8.12
C ARG A 58 -5.36 -12.96 -7.14
N LYS A 59 -5.69 -14.16 -7.64
CA LYS A 59 -6.18 -15.30 -6.85
C LYS A 59 -5.07 -16.17 -6.25
N ARG A 60 -3.86 -16.09 -6.79
CA ARG A 60 -2.71 -16.92 -6.39
C ARG A 60 -1.46 -16.08 -6.26
N MET A 61 -0.73 -16.30 -5.16
CA MET A 61 0.53 -15.63 -4.87
C MET A 61 1.60 -16.12 -5.84
N ASN A 62 2.33 -15.19 -6.45
CA ASN A 62 3.55 -15.49 -7.20
C ASN A 62 4.68 -14.62 -6.62
N PRO A 63 5.62 -15.21 -5.85
CA PRO A 63 6.72 -14.47 -5.24
C PRO A 63 7.57 -13.67 -6.24
N LEU A 64 7.67 -14.12 -7.49
CA LEU A 64 8.44 -13.43 -8.53
C LEU A 64 7.89 -12.04 -8.87
N LEU A 65 6.62 -11.76 -8.58
CA LEU A 65 6.03 -10.43 -8.81
C LEU A 65 6.48 -9.39 -7.78
N TYR A 66 7.07 -9.84 -6.68
CA TYR A 66 7.70 -9.01 -5.66
C TYR A 66 9.22 -9.01 -5.78
N LYS A 67 9.75 -9.60 -6.86
CA LYS A 67 11.16 -9.49 -7.17
C LYS A 67 11.50 -8.00 -7.33
N ASP A 68 12.54 -7.57 -6.63
CA ASP A 68 13.01 -6.17 -6.60
C ASP A 68 12.02 -5.19 -5.94
N ALA A 69 11.01 -5.67 -5.21
CA ALA A 69 10.22 -4.83 -4.32
C ALA A 69 11.12 -4.24 -3.21
N PRO A 70 10.76 -3.07 -2.63
CA PRO A 70 11.48 -2.52 -1.50
C PRO A 70 11.67 -3.54 -0.38
N ASN A 71 12.79 -3.45 0.34
CA ASN A 71 13.09 -4.37 1.41
C ASN A 71 11.95 -4.40 2.43
N GLU A 72 11.66 -5.60 2.93
CA GLU A 72 10.61 -5.88 3.91
C GLU A 72 9.17 -5.62 3.43
N THR A 73 8.94 -5.31 2.16
CA THR A 73 7.57 -5.17 1.61
C THR A 73 6.71 -6.37 2.00
N LEU A 74 5.50 -6.10 2.53
CA LEU A 74 4.51 -7.14 2.82
C LEU A 74 3.76 -7.52 1.53
N PRO A 75 3.94 -8.75 1.00
CA PRO A 75 3.26 -9.17 -0.22
C PRO A 75 1.82 -9.61 0.09
N LEU A 76 0.84 -8.96 -0.51
CA LEU A 76 -0.58 -9.26 -0.35
C LEU A 76 -1.26 -9.47 -1.71
N ILE A 77 -2.35 -10.22 -1.73
CA ILE A 77 -3.13 -10.42 -2.94
C ILE A 77 -4.62 -10.29 -2.64
N SER A 78 -5.38 -9.78 -3.60
CA SER A 78 -6.84 -9.85 -3.59
C SER A 78 -7.36 -10.03 -5.00
N ASP A 79 -8.57 -10.57 -5.14
CA ASP A 79 -9.19 -10.78 -6.46
C ASP A 79 -9.32 -9.46 -7.25
N THR A 80 -9.48 -8.34 -6.55
CA THR A 80 -9.71 -7.02 -7.15
C THR A 80 -8.47 -6.13 -7.16
N GLY A 81 -7.43 -6.47 -6.39
CA GLY A 81 -6.26 -5.62 -6.14
C GLY A 81 -6.47 -4.54 -5.09
N TYR A 82 -7.68 -4.45 -4.50
CA TYR A 82 -8.00 -3.49 -3.44
C TYR A 82 -7.92 -4.12 -2.04
N MET A 83 -7.88 -3.26 -1.03
CA MET A 83 -7.96 -3.60 0.38
C MET A 83 -9.30 -4.28 0.72
N ASN A 84 -9.28 -5.20 1.68
CA ASN A 84 -10.46 -5.76 2.32
C ASN A 84 -10.19 -5.90 3.83
N SER A 85 -11.23 -6.21 4.62
CA SER A 85 -11.11 -6.29 6.07
C SER A 85 -10.10 -7.34 6.56
N HIS A 86 -9.95 -8.47 5.85
CA HIS A 86 -8.98 -9.50 6.23
C HIS A 86 -7.53 -9.03 5.98
N LEU A 87 -7.29 -8.43 4.80
CA LEU A 87 -5.99 -7.87 4.45
C LEU A 87 -5.61 -6.71 5.36
N PHE A 88 -6.59 -5.91 5.79
CA PHE A 88 -6.35 -4.83 6.73
C PHE A 88 -5.86 -5.34 8.09
N ILE A 89 -6.40 -6.46 8.58
CA ILE A 89 -5.92 -7.11 9.80
C ILE A 89 -4.46 -7.59 9.64
N ASP A 90 -4.09 -8.12 8.47
CA ASP A 90 -2.70 -8.51 8.20
C ASP A 90 -1.78 -7.29 8.14
N CYS A 91 -2.26 -6.17 7.58
CA CYS A 91 -1.56 -4.88 7.64
C CYS A 91 -1.42 -4.36 9.07
N LEU A 92 -2.44 -4.51 9.93
CA LEU A 92 -2.38 -4.13 11.34
C LEU A 92 -1.37 -4.98 12.13
N LYS A 93 -1.33 -6.30 11.92
CA LYS A 93 -0.31 -7.16 12.53
C LYS A 93 1.09 -6.75 12.09
N TYR A 94 1.25 -6.44 10.80
CA TYR A 94 2.50 -5.95 10.26
C TYR A 94 2.89 -4.58 10.84
N PHE A 95 1.91 -3.69 11.02
CA PHE A 95 2.11 -2.40 11.70
C PHE A 95 2.58 -2.60 13.13
N VAL A 96 1.88 -3.39 13.94
CA VAL A 96 2.25 -3.71 15.34
C VAL A 96 3.67 -4.25 15.44
N LYS A 97 4.07 -5.13 14.52
CA LYS A 97 5.44 -5.69 14.48
C LYS A 97 6.52 -4.60 14.37
N HIS A 98 6.25 -3.51 13.64
CA HIS A 98 7.23 -2.45 13.39
C HIS A 98 7.10 -1.27 14.36
N SER A 99 5.87 -0.86 14.70
CA SER A 99 5.62 0.24 15.64
C SER A 99 5.78 -0.17 17.09
N LYS A 100 5.63 -1.47 17.41
CA LYS A 100 5.82 -2.07 18.75
C LYS A 100 5.12 -1.29 19.88
N PRO A 101 3.82 -0.99 19.74
CA PRO A 101 3.06 -0.28 20.77
C PRO A 101 3.03 -1.08 22.08
N SER A 102 3.04 -0.39 23.21
CA SER A 102 2.86 -0.96 24.55
C SER A 102 1.93 -0.11 25.41
N ALA A 103 1.64 -0.57 26.63
CA ALA A 103 0.85 0.21 27.58
C ALA A 103 1.56 1.51 27.99
N GLU A 104 2.89 1.49 28.06
CA GLU A 104 3.75 2.62 28.42
C GLU A 104 4.03 3.55 27.23
N ASP A 105 4.04 3.00 26.01
CA ASP A 105 4.26 3.74 24.76
C ASP A 105 3.15 3.40 23.74
N PRO A 106 1.92 3.92 23.94
CA PRO A 106 0.80 3.65 23.04
C PRO A 106 0.95 4.38 21.72
N VAL A 107 0.40 3.81 20.65
CA VAL A 107 0.51 4.37 19.31
C VAL A 107 -0.84 4.88 18.81
N LEU A 108 -0.84 6.07 18.20
CA LEU A 108 -1.97 6.59 17.47
C LEU A 108 -1.88 6.18 16.00
N LEU A 109 -2.88 5.45 15.51
CA LEU A 109 -3.04 5.11 14.10
C LEU A 109 -4.19 5.92 13.51
N ILE A 110 -3.87 6.79 12.56
CA ILE A 110 -4.86 7.57 11.79
C ILE A 110 -5.08 6.89 10.46
N ALA A 111 -6.33 6.59 10.10
CA ALA A 111 -6.71 6.07 8.78
C ALA A 111 -8.06 6.65 8.34
N ASP A 112 -8.45 6.41 7.09
CA ASP A 112 -9.80 6.81 6.65
C ASP A 112 -10.89 5.88 7.21
N THR A 113 -12.14 6.30 7.08
CA THR A 113 -13.31 5.55 7.56
C THR A 113 -13.82 4.52 6.55
N HIS A 114 -12.97 4.03 5.64
CA HIS A 114 -13.39 3.02 4.68
C HIS A 114 -13.83 1.73 5.40
N THR A 115 -14.83 1.04 4.85
CA THR A 115 -15.48 -0.10 5.52
C THR A 115 -14.53 -1.27 5.79
N SER A 116 -13.44 -1.40 5.01
CA SER A 116 -12.38 -2.38 5.29
C SER A 116 -11.71 -2.15 6.64
N HIS A 117 -11.60 -0.91 7.10
CA HIS A 117 -10.86 -0.54 8.31
C HIS A 117 -11.69 -0.71 9.58
N CYS A 118 -13.01 -0.57 9.46
CA CYS A 118 -13.93 -0.53 10.60
C CYS A 118 -14.48 -1.92 11.02
N SER A 119 -13.82 -3.02 10.65
CA SER A 119 -14.28 -4.35 11.05
C SER A 119 -14.08 -4.59 12.55
N LEU A 120 -14.99 -5.33 13.20
CA LEU A 120 -14.87 -5.64 14.63
C LEU A 120 -13.52 -6.28 15.00
N PRO A 121 -12.97 -7.25 14.22
CA PRO A 121 -11.66 -7.80 14.53
C PRO A 121 -10.51 -6.78 14.43
N ALA A 122 -10.61 -5.81 13.51
CA ALA A 122 -9.61 -4.74 13.40
C ALA A 122 -9.65 -3.82 14.64
N VAL A 123 -10.84 -3.41 15.07
CA VAL A 123 -11.02 -2.58 16.27
C VAL A 123 -10.54 -3.29 17.54
N SER A 124 -10.89 -4.59 17.69
CA SER A 124 -10.41 -5.40 18.81
C SER A 124 -8.88 -5.53 18.78
N SER A 125 -8.29 -5.80 17.60
CA SER A 125 -6.84 -5.90 17.46
C SER A 125 -6.12 -4.60 17.83
N CYS A 126 -6.65 -3.43 17.43
CA CYS A 126 -6.08 -2.14 17.85
C CYS A 126 -6.13 -1.98 19.37
N ARG A 127 -7.28 -2.27 20.00
CA ARG A 127 -7.45 -2.14 21.46
C ARG A 127 -6.51 -3.07 22.23
N GLU A 128 -6.38 -4.32 21.80
CA GLU A 128 -5.51 -5.32 22.42
C GLU A 128 -4.01 -4.96 22.32
N ASN A 129 -3.62 -4.22 21.28
CA ASN A 129 -2.24 -3.83 21.02
C ASN A 129 -1.95 -2.37 21.40
N HIS A 130 -2.74 -1.76 22.29
CA HIS A 130 -2.52 -0.38 22.75
C HIS A 130 -2.47 0.66 21.61
N ILE A 131 -3.22 0.42 20.53
CA ILE A 131 -3.37 1.34 19.42
C ILE A 131 -4.67 2.12 19.59
N THR A 132 -4.55 3.44 19.66
CA THR A 132 -5.71 4.33 19.47
C THR A 132 -5.94 4.49 17.97
N PHE A 133 -7.14 4.14 17.50
CA PHE A 133 -7.51 4.25 16.09
C PHE A 133 -8.41 5.49 15.88
N LEU A 134 -8.01 6.39 14.98
CA LEU A 134 -8.74 7.60 14.60
C LEU A 134 -9.05 7.62 13.10
#